data_AF-A0A4Q0T2D9-F1
#
_entry.id   AF-A0A4Q0T2D9-F1
#
_cell.length_a   1.000
_cell.length_b   1.000
_cell.length_c   1.000
_cell.angle_alpha   90.00
_cell.angle_beta   90.00
_cell.angle_gamma   90.00
#
_symmetry.space_group_name_H-M   'P 1'
#
loop_
_entity.id
_entity.type
_entity.pdbx_description
1 polymer ?
#
loop_
_entity_poly.entity_id
_entity_poly.type
_entity_poly.pdbx_seq_one_letter_code
_entity_poly.pdbx_strand_id
1 'polypeptide(L)'
;MNRPMTDAELEAPLDAETEAQIDAALANARDHDDEAVALSATFDVRTRMLLLELKTGQRIAIPQEDLQGISDVDPSQLTDVEILGPGTAIHFEKVMEGFLVDSLRAGIYGSQRWMDGLAQRRRERLQRAS
;
A
#
# COMPACT_ATOMS: atom_id res chain seq x y z
N MET A 1 -32.16 11.98 13.50
CA MET A 1 -32.90 10.70 13.45
C MET A 1 -32.38 9.94 12.24
N ASN A 2 -31.60 8.88 12.43
CA ASN A 2 -31.26 7.97 11.35
C ASN A 2 -32.44 7.00 11.19
N ARG A 3 -33.06 6.98 10.00
CA ARG A 3 -34.04 5.95 9.68
C ARG A 3 -33.30 4.62 9.61
N PRO A 4 -33.76 3.54 10.27
CA PRO A 4 -33.19 2.22 10.05
C PRO A 4 -33.35 1.88 8.56
N MET A 5 -32.24 1.53 7.89
CA MET A 5 -32.30 0.98 6.52
C MET A 5 -33.14 -0.29 6.57
N THR A 6 -34.11 -0.37 5.67
CA THR A 6 -34.95 -1.57 5.50
C THR A 6 -34.15 -2.66 4.78
N ASP A 7 -34.45 -3.93 5.01
CA ASP A 7 -33.77 -5.07 4.35
C ASP A 7 -33.80 -4.95 2.81
N ALA A 8 -34.82 -4.27 2.25
CA ALA A 8 -34.92 -3.99 0.82
C ALA A 8 -33.94 -2.92 0.30
N GLU A 9 -33.47 -2.00 1.16
CA GLU A 9 -32.43 -1.02 0.81
C GLU A 9 -31.02 -1.65 0.90
N LEU A 10 -30.85 -2.76 1.61
CA LEU A 10 -29.61 -3.56 1.67
C LEU A 10 -29.42 -4.47 0.45
N GLU A 11 -30.50 -4.82 -0.26
CA GLU A 11 -30.48 -5.63 -1.49
C GLU A 11 -30.65 -4.82 -2.78
N ALA A 12 -30.57 -3.48 -2.70
CA ALA A 12 -30.58 -2.67 -3.90
C ALA A 12 -29.37 -3.05 -4.78
N PRO A 13 -29.56 -3.36 -6.07
CA PRO A 13 -28.45 -3.63 -6.97
C PRO A 13 -27.52 -2.41 -6.94
N LEU A 14 -26.22 -2.68 -6.95
CA LEU A 14 -25.21 -1.64 -7.06
C LEU A 14 -25.52 -0.81 -8.31
N ASP A 15 -25.34 0.51 -8.21
CA ASP A 15 -25.48 1.31 -9.42
C ASP A 15 -24.40 0.92 -10.44
N ALA A 16 -24.71 1.09 -11.73
CA ALA A 16 -23.83 0.68 -12.81
C ALA A 16 -22.45 1.36 -12.75
N GLU A 17 -22.35 2.52 -12.09
CA GLU A 17 -21.08 3.21 -11.88
C GLU A 17 -20.22 2.46 -10.86
N THR A 18 -20.80 2.05 -9.73
CA THR A 18 -20.13 1.26 -8.70
C THR A 18 -19.75 -0.13 -9.22
N GLU A 19 -20.64 -0.79 -9.97
CA GLU A 19 -20.32 -2.07 -10.63
C GLU A 19 -19.15 -1.93 -11.61
N ALA A 20 -19.15 -0.87 -12.44
CA ALA A 20 -18.04 -0.61 -13.36
C ALA A 20 -16.73 -0.28 -12.62
N GLN A 21 -16.78 0.43 -11.49
CA GLN A 21 -15.60 0.71 -10.66
C GLN A 21 -15.05 -0.58 -10.02
N ILE A 22 -15.92 -1.48 -9.55
CA ILE A 22 -15.53 -2.79 -9.02
C ILE A 22 -14.93 -3.65 -10.13
N ASP A 23 -15.57 -3.72 -11.30
CA ASP A 23 -15.07 -4.49 -12.44
C ASP A 23 -13.73 -3.96 -12.96
N ALA A 24 -13.55 -2.63 -13.02
CA ALA A 24 -12.28 -2.03 -13.37
C ALA A 24 -11.19 -2.34 -12.33
N ALA A 25 -11.52 -2.28 -11.03
CA ALA A 25 -10.60 -2.67 -9.96
C ALA A 25 -10.22 -4.17 -10.05
N LEU A 26 -11.19 -5.03 -10.35
CA LEU A 26 -10.98 -6.47 -10.53
C LEU A 26 -10.17 -6.80 -11.80
N ALA A 27 -10.39 -6.09 -12.90
CA ALA A 27 -9.61 -6.23 -14.14
C ALA A 27 -8.16 -5.80 -13.92
N ASN A 28 -7.93 -4.65 -13.27
CA ASN A 28 -6.59 -4.19 -12.90
C ASN A 28 -5.88 -5.16 -11.94
N ALA A 29 -6.61 -5.87 -11.09
CA ALA A 29 -6.05 -6.91 -10.22
C ALA A 29 -5.65 -8.19 -10.98
N ARG A 30 -6.31 -8.52 -12.10
CA ARG A 30 -6.04 -9.70 -12.93
C ARG A 30 -4.90 -9.48 -13.93
N ASP A 31 -4.73 -8.26 -14.39
CA ASP A 31 -3.65 -7.85 -15.28
C ASP A 31 -2.34 -7.51 -14.53
N HIS A 32 -2.29 -7.71 -13.22
CA HIS A 32 -1.03 -7.65 -12.48
C HIS A 32 -0.09 -8.73 -13.02
N ASP A 33 0.96 -8.27 -13.69
CA ASP A 33 2.10 -9.05 -14.14
C ASP A 33 2.53 -10.04 -13.05
N ASP A 34 2.79 -11.27 -13.47
CA ASP A 34 3.46 -12.32 -12.68
C ASP A 34 4.81 -11.84 -12.08
N GLU A 35 5.29 -10.65 -12.48
CA GLU A 35 6.51 -9.97 -12.05
C GLU A 35 6.42 -9.22 -10.71
N ALA A 36 5.23 -8.71 -10.32
CA ALA A 36 5.05 -7.88 -9.11
C ALA A 36 4.54 -8.69 -7.90
N VAL A 37 5.04 -9.91 -7.75
CA VAL A 37 4.67 -10.83 -6.65
C VAL A 37 5.75 -10.81 -5.57
N ALA A 38 5.39 -10.43 -4.34
CA ALA A 38 6.29 -10.52 -3.19
C ALA A 38 6.39 -11.96 -2.67
N LEU A 39 7.63 -12.45 -2.53
CA LEU A 39 7.95 -13.73 -1.89
C LEU A 39 8.33 -13.57 -0.42
N SER A 40 8.87 -12.41 -0.05
CA SER A 40 9.14 -12.06 1.34
C SER A 40 8.95 -10.57 1.59
N ALA A 41 8.56 -10.24 2.81
CA ALA A 41 8.40 -8.89 3.29
C ALA A 41 8.80 -8.84 4.76
N THR A 42 9.72 -7.96 5.10
CA THR A 42 10.19 -7.78 6.48
C THR A 42 10.41 -6.31 6.76
N PHE A 43 10.07 -5.86 7.96
CA PHE A 43 10.42 -4.53 8.43
C PHE A 43 11.67 -4.59 9.32
N ASP A 44 12.75 -3.93 8.91
CA ASP A 44 13.96 -3.78 9.73
C ASP A 44 13.82 -2.55 10.63
N VAL A 45 13.58 -2.80 11.93
CA VAL A 45 13.44 -1.77 12.97
C VAL A 45 14.70 -0.91 13.12
N ARG A 46 15.89 -1.48 12.92
CA ARG A 46 17.17 -0.79 13.13
C ARG A 46 17.42 0.23 12.04
N THR A 47 17.10 -0.11 10.79
CA THR A 47 17.29 0.78 9.63
C THR A 47 16.03 1.54 9.24
N ARG A 48 14.88 1.19 9.83
CA ARG A 48 13.54 1.71 9.52
C ARG A 48 13.20 1.53 8.04
N MET A 49 13.38 0.30 7.55
CA MET A 49 13.19 -0.05 6.15
C MET A 49 12.18 -1.19 6.01
N LEU A 50 11.22 -1.03 5.11
CA LEU A 50 10.46 -2.15 4.54
C LEU A 50 11.32 -2.80 3.46
N LEU A 51 11.60 -4.09 3.63
CA LEU A 51 12.39 -4.90 2.72
C LEU A 51 11.48 -5.91 2.02
N LEU A 52 11.52 -5.94 0.69
CA LEU A 52 10.77 -6.88 -0.14
C LEU A 52 11.72 -7.68 -1.03
N GLU A 53 11.40 -8.96 -1.22
CA GLU A 53 11.95 -9.77 -2.31
C GLU A 53 10.82 -10.19 -3.24
N LEU A 54 10.91 -9.82 -4.50
CA LEU A 54 9.92 -10.18 -5.51
C LEU A 54 10.28 -11.50 -6.20
N LYS A 55 9.28 -12.16 -6.81
CA LYS A 55 9.41 -13.39 -7.58
C LYS A 55 10.40 -13.26 -8.75
N THR A 56 10.58 -12.06 -9.28
CA THR A 56 11.59 -11.72 -10.30
C THR A 56 13.03 -11.74 -9.79
N GLY A 57 13.24 -11.85 -8.47
CA GLY A 57 14.53 -11.70 -7.81
C GLY A 57 14.91 -10.25 -7.50
N GLN A 58 14.08 -9.27 -7.87
CA GLN A 58 14.26 -7.88 -7.47
C GLN A 58 14.11 -7.73 -5.95
N ARG A 59 15.01 -6.97 -5.34
CA ARG A 59 14.93 -6.58 -3.92
C ARG A 59 14.67 -5.09 -3.82
N ILE A 60 13.69 -4.72 -3.00
CA ILE A 60 13.27 -3.33 -2.81
C ILE A 60 13.43 -3.00 -1.33
N ALA A 61 14.07 -1.88 -1.03
CA ALA A 61 14.17 -1.33 0.32
C ALA A 61 13.54 0.06 0.32
N ILE A 62 12.53 0.26 1.17
CA ILE A 62 11.75 1.49 1.22
C ILE A 62 11.83 2.05 2.65
N PRO A 63 12.27 3.30 2.83
CA PRO A 63 12.35 3.89 4.15
C PRO A 63 10.96 4.15 4.71
N GLN A 64 10.79 3.94 6.02
CA GLN A 64 9.52 4.10 6.72
C GLN A 64 8.91 5.49 6.49
N GLU A 65 9.72 6.55 6.54
CA GLU A 65 9.25 7.95 6.40
C GLU A 65 8.61 8.27 5.04
N ASP A 66 8.79 7.40 4.05
CA ASP A 66 8.25 7.57 2.72
C ASP A 66 6.88 6.88 2.56
N LEU A 67 6.52 5.95 3.44
CA LEU A 67 5.30 5.14 3.39
C LEU A 67 4.16 5.87 4.11
N GLN A 68 3.13 6.29 3.35
CA GLN A 68 1.95 6.93 3.94
C GLN A 68 1.24 5.96 4.90
N GLY A 69 0.72 6.48 6.00
CA GLY A 69 0.00 5.68 7.00
C GLY A 69 0.90 5.08 8.08
N ILE A 70 2.18 4.82 7.77
CA ILE A 70 3.15 4.31 8.75
C ILE A 70 4.38 5.21 8.99
N SER A 71 4.47 6.36 8.31
CA SER A 71 5.63 7.26 8.36
C SER A 71 6.08 7.66 9.77
N ASP A 72 5.11 7.82 10.67
CA ASP A 72 5.33 8.31 12.04
C ASP A 72 4.97 7.25 13.11
N VAL A 73 4.72 6.01 12.69
CA VAL A 73 4.41 4.89 13.59
C VAL A 73 5.66 4.44 14.34
N ASP A 74 5.52 3.95 15.57
CA ASP A 74 6.63 3.32 16.29
C ASP A 74 7.14 2.09 15.49
N PRO A 75 8.43 2.04 15.11
CA PRO A 75 9.01 0.91 14.39
C PRO A 75 8.71 -0.47 15.00
N SER A 76 8.58 -0.57 16.33
CA SER A 76 8.26 -1.83 17.02
C SER A 76 6.84 -2.36 16.74
N GLN A 77 5.95 -1.50 16.24
CA GLN A 77 4.61 -1.86 15.81
C GLN A 77 4.58 -2.34 14.34
N LEU A 78 5.66 -2.18 13.59
CA LEU A 78 5.72 -2.51 12.17
C LEU A 78 6.39 -3.87 11.88
N THR A 79 6.75 -4.63 12.92
CA THR A 79 7.45 -5.92 12.76
C THR A 79 6.55 -7.07 12.30
N ASP A 80 5.23 -6.91 12.44
CA ASP A 80 4.24 -7.93 12.09
C ASP A 80 3.73 -7.66 10.67
N VAL A 81 4.48 -8.16 9.69
CA VAL A 81 4.26 -7.91 8.27
C VAL A 81 3.70 -9.17 7.63
N GLU A 82 2.52 -9.05 7.04
CA GLU A 82 1.88 -10.12 6.30
C GLU A 82 1.89 -9.84 4.81
N ILE A 83 2.06 -10.89 4.02
CA ILE A 83 1.86 -10.87 2.57
C ILE A 83 0.46 -11.38 2.31
N LEU A 84 -0.37 -10.56 1.67
CA LEU A 84 -1.76 -10.89 1.34
C LEU A 84 -1.93 -11.25 -0.14
N GLY A 85 -3.00 -12.02 -0.40
CA GLY A 85 -3.29 -12.53 -1.73
C GLY A 85 -2.19 -13.46 -2.25
N PRO A 86 -1.98 -13.54 -3.59
CA PRO A 86 -0.89 -14.33 -4.17
C PRO A 86 0.47 -13.62 -4.08
N GLY A 87 0.65 -12.67 -3.15
CA GLY A 87 1.84 -11.83 -3.06
C GLY A 87 1.68 -10.42 -3.62
N THR A 88 0.45 -9.93 -3.75
CA THR A 88 0.14 -8.65 -4.39
C THR A 88 -0.01 -7.49 -3.40
N ALA A 89 -0.09 -7.78 -2.10
CA ALA A 89 -0.22 -6.76 -1.07
C ALA A 89 0.60 -7.11 0.18
N ILE A 90 1.06 -6.05 0.87
CA ILE A 90 1.73 -6.10 2.16
C ILE A 90 0.82 -5.47 3.19
N HIS A 91 0.68 -6.09 4.35
CA HIS A 91 -0.14 -5.62 5.45
C HIS A 91 0.64 -5.55 6.76
N PHE A 92 0.41 -4.50 7.53
CA PHE A 92 0.94 -4.34 8.88
C PHE A 92 -0.18 -4.53 9.89
N GLU A 93 -0.29 -5.73 10.45
CA GLU A 93 -1.44 -6.16 11.26
C GLU A 93 -1.73 -5.21 12.43
N LYS A 94 -0.70 -4.78 13.17
CA LYS A 94 -0.89 -3.96 14.39
C LYS A 94 -1.46 -2.55 14.12
N VAL A 95 -1.26 -2.01 12.92
CA VAL A 95 -1.71 -0.65 12.56
C VAL A 95 -2.78 -0.65 11.47
N MET A 96 -3.13 -1.83 10.96
CA MET A 96 -4.16 -2.03 9.93
C MET A 96 -3.88 -1.26 8.62
N GLU A 97 -2.61 -1.01 8.31
CA GLU A 97 -2.19 -0.31 7.10
C GLU A 97 -1.67 -1.32 6.06
N GLY A 98 -1.90 -1.05 4.78
CA GLY A 98 -1.48 -1.95 3.71
C GLY A 98 -1.08 -1.24 2.44
N PHE A 99 -0.29 -1.94 1.62
CA PHE A 99 0.30 -1.42 0.40
C PHE A 99 0.22 -2.46 -0.72
N LEU A 100 -0.08 -2.03 -1.94
CA LEU A 100 0.02 -2.87 -3.12
C LEU A 100 1.48 -3.03 -3.54
N VAL A 101 1.91 -4.25 -3.82
CA VAL A 101 3.30 -4.56 -4.18
C VAL A 101 3.71 -3.88 -5.48
N ASP A 102 2.82 -3.79 -6.46
CA ASP A 102 3.11 -3.09 -7.71
C ASP A 102 3.25 -1.58 -7.52
N SER A 103 2.44 -0.96 -6.65
CA SER A 103 2.61 0.45 -6.26
C SER A 103 3.98 0.67 -5.59
N LEU A 104 4.38 -0.21 -4.67
CA LEU A 104 5.70 -0.14 -4.01
C LEU A 104 6.84 -0.27 -5.03
N ARG A 105 6.72 -1.18 -6.00
CA ARG A 105 7.66 -1.37 -7.11
C ARG A 105 7.74 -0.13 -8.01
N ALA A 106 6.60 0.51 -8.30
CA ALA A 106 6.51 1.73 -9.09
C ALA A 106 6.97 3.00 -8.33
N GLY A 107 7.31 2.88 -7.05
CA GLY A 107 7.71 4.03 -6.23
C GLY A 107 6.54 4.90 -5.75
N ILE A 108 5.32 4.35 -5.73
CA ILE A 108 4.10 4.99 -5.27
C ILE A 108 3.80 4.49 -3.85
N TYR A 109 3.92 5.38 -2.86
CA TYR A 109 3.90 5.03 -1.44
C TYR A 109 2.70 5.60 -0.67
N GLY A 110 1.72 6.12 -1.41
CA GLY A 110 0.52 6.73 -0.85
C GLY A 110 -0.27 7.49 -1.90
N SER A 111 -1.27 8.24 -1.42
CA SER A 111 -2.07 9.18 -2.19
C SER A 111 -1.22 10.20 -2.96
N GLN A 112 -1.79 10.80 -4.01
CA GLN A 112 -1.12 11.84 -4.80
C GLN A 112 -0.60 13.00 -3.93
N ARG A 113 -1.43 13.48 -2.99
CA ARG A 113 -1.06 14.55 -2.05
C ARG A 113 0.17 14.17 -1.20
N TRP A 114 0.24 12.91 -0.77
CA TRP A 114 1.40 12.41 -0.03
C TRP A 114 2.65 12.41 -0.90
N MET A 115 2.55 11.90 -2.12
CA MET A 115 3.66 11.82 -3.07
C MET A 115 4.22 13.21 -3.44
N ASP A 116 3.35 14.20 -3.61
CA ASP A 116 3.76 15.60 -3.87
C ASP A 116 4.57 16.17 -2.69
N GLY A 117 4.08 15.93 -1.46
CA GLY A 117 4.76 16.34 -0.23
C GLY A 117 6.09 15.60 -0.03
N LEU A 118 6.13 14.30 -0.33
CA LEU A 118 7.33 13.49 -0.25
C LEU A 118 8.40 13.98 -1.23
N ALA A 119 8.02 14.27 -2.48
CA ALA A 119 8.93 14.83 -3.47
C ALA A 119 9.54 16.15 -2.99
N GLN A 120 8.73 17.01 -2.36
CA GLN A 120 9.21 18.26 -1.77
C GLN A 120 10.21 18.02 -0.63
N ARG A 121 9.89 17.14 0.35
CA ARG A 121 10.81 16.80 1.45
C ARG A 121 12.15 16.25 0.96
N ARG A 122 12.13 15.38 -0.06
CA ARG A 122 13.34 14.82 -0.68
C ARG A 122 14.20 15.91 -1.33
N ARG A 123 13.59 16.86 -2.07
CA ARG A 123 14.30 18.01 -2.65
C ARG A 123 14.98 18.86 -1.59
N GLU A 124 14.28 19.19 -0.51
CA GLU A 124 14.84 19.98 0.58
C GLU A 124 15.99 19.27 1.30
N ARG A 125 15.92 17.95 1.46
CA ARG A 125 17.00 17.14 2.07
C ARG A 125 18.27 17.17 1.22
N LEU A 126 18.13 17.10 -0.09
CA LEU A 126 19.26 17.21 -1.03
C LEU A 126 19.90 18.59 -0.98
N GLN A 127 19.11 19.65 -0.88
CA GLN A 127 19.62 21.03 -0.78
C GLN A 127 20.38 21.29 0.53
N ARG A 128 19.94 20.70 1.64
CA ARG A 128 20.62 20.82 2.95
C ARG A 128 21.90 19.99 3.06
N ALA A 129 22.07 18.99 2.20
CA ALA A 129 23.24 18.12 2.17
C ALA A 129 24.33 18.61 1.21
N SER A 130 24.08 19.70 0.47
CA SER A 130 25.00 20.32 -0.49
C SER A 130 25.66 21.57 0.07
#